data_AF-A0A3D5J1L8-F1
#
_entry.id   AF-A0A3D5J1L8-F1
#
_cell.length_a   1.000
_cell.length_b   1.000
_cell.length_c   1.000
_cell.angle_alpha   90.00
_cell.angle_beta   90.00
_cell.angle_gamma   90.00
#
_symmetry.space_group_name_H-M   'P 1'
#
loop_
_entity.id
_entity.type
_entity.pdbx_description
1 polymer ?
#
loop_
_entity_poly.entity_id
_entity_poly.type
_entity_poly.pdbx_seq_one_letter_code
_entity_poly.pdbx_strand_id
1 'polypeptide(L)'
;MTLHKILKYVALVIGVLGLIFLGRILAAGDDAIEASADVQSSVLEPMMWISYLVLAVVIALVAIFVIAGLFRGNIKNTIIGIVSFAVVVLVSYLVTTGTQVTTREGDIISAGTVHWVGAGLVCFYILAALAILAMVFSGVKKLIS
;
A
#
# COMPACT_ATOMS: atom_id res chain seq x y z
N MET A 1 -30.79 6.40 9.62
CA MET A 1 -29.72 5.52 10.16
C MET A 1 -28.41 6.29 10.15
N THR A 2 -27.60 6.21 11.20
CA THR A 2 -26.28 6.87 11.20
C THR A 2 -25.35 6.18 10.20
N LEU A 3 -24.54 6.94 9.45
CA LEU A 3 -23.58 6.42 8.46
C LEU A 3 -22.69 5.29 9.03
N HIS A 4 -22.31 5.44 10.31
CA HIS A 4 -21.59 4.42 11.07
C HIS A 4 -22.31 3.06 11.14
N LYS A 5 -23.64 3.04 11.28
CA LYS A 5 -24.42 1.79 11.30
C LYS A 5 -24.40 1.11 9.93
N ILE A 6 -24.55 1.86 8.83
CA ILE A 6 -24.48 1.32 7.46
C ILE A 6 -23.11 0.68 7.20
N LEU A 7 -22.01 1.40 7.47
CA LEU A 7 -20.66 0.90 7.26
C LEU A 7 -20.38 -0.37 8.08
N LYS A 8 -20.86 -0.42 9.33
CA LYS A 8 -20.71 -1.62 10.17
C LYS A 8 -21.41 -2.85 9.58
N TYR A 9 -22.64 -2.69 9.10
CA TYR A 9 -23.38 -3.81 8.49
C TYR A 9 -22.76 -4.23 7.15
N VAL A 10 -22.33 -3.28 6.32
CA VAL A 10 -21.64 -3.59 5.06
C VAL A 10 -20.32 -4.33 5.32
N ALA A 11 -19.51 -3.86 6.27
CA ALA A 11 -18.27 -4.52 6.65
C ALA A 11 -18.51 -5.94 7.20
N LEU A 12 -19.57 -6.13 7.98
CA LEU A 12 -19.96 -7.45 8.49
C LEU A 12 -20.35 -8.39 7.36
N VAL A 13 -21.15 -7.93 6.39
CA VAL A 13 -21.54 -8.74 5.23
C VAL A 13 -20.33 -9.12 4.38
N ILE A 14 -19.44 -8.17 4.09
CA ILE A 14 -18.21 -8.42 3.32
C ILE A 14 -17.30 -9.42 4.06
N GLY A 15 -17.15 -9.27 5.38
CA GLY A 15 -16.36 -10.18 6.21
C GLY A 15 -16.91 -11.61 6.23
N VAL A 16 -18.23 -11.76 6.35
CA VAL A 16 -18.89 -13.08 6.30
C VAL A 16 -18.73 -13.71 4.92
N LEU A 17 -18.92 -12.94 3.85
CA LEU A 17 -18.69 -13.43 2.47
C LEU A 17 -17.25 -13.88 2.28
N GLY A 18 -16.26 -13.08 2.71
CA GLY A 18 -14.85 -13.44 2.65
C GLY A 18 -14.54 -14.75 3.38
N LEU A 19 -15.13 -14.96 4.56
CA LEU A 19 -14.94 -16.19 5.33
C LEU A 19 -15.56 -17.42 4.66
N ILE A 20 -16.71 -17.25 4.00
CA ILE A 20 -17.34 -18.31 3.20
C ILE A 20 -16.46 -18.67 1.99
N PHE A 21 -15.93 -17.68 1.27
CA PHE A 21 -15.04 -17.93 0.12
C PHE A 21 -13.71 -18.56 0.54
N LEU A 22 -13.12 -18.10 1.65
CA LEU A 22 -11.94 -18.73 2.24
C LEU A 22 -12.22 -20.21 2.60
N GLY A 23 -13.36 -20.46 3.26
CA GLY A 23 -13.78 -21.82 3.59
C GLY A 23 -13.96 -22.71 2.36
N ARG A 24 -14.47 -22.16 1.24
CA ARG A 24 -14.58 -22.88 -0.03
C ARG A 24 -13.22 -23.19 -0.65
N ILE A 25 -12.26 -22.27 -0.59
CA ILE A 25 -10.89 -22.50 -1.07
C ILE A 25 -10.21 -23.60 -0.26
N LEU A 26 -10.28 -23.50 1.08
CA LEU A 26 -9.69 -24.50 1.98
C LEU A 26 -10.33 -25.88 1.84
N ALA A 27 -11.63 -25.95 1.55
CA ALA A 27 -12.34 -27.21 1.33
C ALA A 27 -12.06 -27.85 -0.05
N ALA A 28 -11.73 -27.04 -1.06
CA ALA A 28 -11.35 -27.54 -2.38
C ALA A 28 -9.93 -28.13 -2.39
N GLY A 29 -9.00 -27.55 -1.61
CA GLY A 29 -7.61 -27.99 -1.52
C GLY A 29 -6.76 -27.52 -2.71
N ASP A 30 -5.50 -27.19 -2.44
CA ASP A 30 -4.58 -26.58 -3.42
C ASP A 30 -4.40 -27.48 -4.67
N ASP A 31 -4.29 -28.80 -4.49
CA ASP A 31 -4.10 -29.76 -5.58
C ASP A 31 -5.26 -29.76 -6.59
N ALA A 32 -6.51 -29.57 -6.14
CA ALA A 32 -7.69 -29.58 -7.00
C ALA A 32 -7.90 -28.23 -7.73
N ILE A 33 -7.47 -27.14 -7.09
CA ILE A 33 -7.52 -25.78 -7.66
C ILE A 33 -6.46 -25.64 -8.77
N GLU A 34 -5.27 -26.20 -8.57
CA GLU A 34 -4.17 -26.11 -9.54
C GLU A 34 -4.38 -27.05 -10.74
N ALA A 35 -5.03 -28.21 -10.54
CA ALA A 35 -5.27 -29.19 -11.59
C ALA A 35 -6.44 -28.85 -12.54
N SER A 36 -7.31 -27.91 -12.17
CA SER A 36 -8.58 -27.67 -12.91
C SER A 36 -8.95 -26.19 -12.99
N ALA A 37 -8.90 -25.63 -14.20
CA ALA A 37 -9.30 -24.24 -14.47
C ALA A 37 -10.77 -23.93 -14.10
N ASP A 38 -11.66 -24.93 -14.18
CA ASP A 38 -13.08 -24.81 -13.79
C ASP A 38 -13.27 -24.68 -12.27
N VAL A 39 -12.42 -25.36 -11.48
CA VAL A 39 -12.45 -25.27 -10.01
C VAL A 39 -11.84 -23.95 -9.56
N GLN A 40 -10.76 -23.50 -10.23
CA GLN A 40 -10.15 -22.20 -9.99
C GLN A 40 -11.14 -21.05 -10.27
N SER A 41 -11.86 -21.09 -11.38
CA SER A 41 -12.86 -20.06 -11.72
C SER A 41 -14.10 -20.09 -10.80
N SER A 42 -14.51 -21.26 -10.32
CA SER A 42 -15.68 -21.37 -9.42
C SER A 42 -15.39 -21.00 -7.95
N VAL A 43 -14.13 -21.19 -7.51
CA VAL A 43 -13.75 -21.09 -6.10
C VAL A 43 -12.84 -19.88 -5.82
N LEU A 44 -11.87 -19.60 -6.69
CA LEU A 44 -10.88 -18.52 -6.49
C LEU A 44 -11.33 -17.19 -7.07
N GLU A 45 -11.84 -17.15 -8.31
CA GLU A 45 -12.26 -15.89 -8.96
C GLU A 45 -13.30 -15.09 -8.15
N PRO A 46 -14.32 -15.69 -7.52
CA PRO A 46 -15.28 -14.92 -6.72
C PRO A 46 -14.63 -14.19 -5.53
N MET A 47 -13.61 -14.80 -4.90
CA MET A 47 -12.86 -14.16 -3.82
C MET A 47 -12.02 -12.99 -4.34
N MET A 48 -11.41 -13.15 -5.52
CA MET A 48 -10.63 -12.10 -6.17
C MET A 48 -11.51 -10.90 -6.52
N TRP A 49 -12.70 -11.13 -7.09
CA TRP A 49 -13.65 -10.07 -7.42
C TRP A 49 -14.11 -9.28 -6.20
N ILE A 50 -14.40 -9.96 -5.08
CA ILE A 50 -14.75 -9.28 -3.83
C ILE A 50 -13.57 -8.47 -3.30
N SER A 51 -12.35 -8.99 -3.38
CA SER A 51 -11.15 -8.28 -2.97
C SER A 51 -10.91 -7.03 -3.82
N TYR A 52 -11.08 -7.13 -5.15
CA TYR A 52 -11.01 -5.97 -6.04
C TYR A 52 -12.11 -4.94 -5.76
N LEU A 53 -13.32 -5.39 -5.45
CA LEU A 53 -14.42 -4.49 -5.08
C LEU A 53 -14.11 -3.75 -3.77
N VAL A 54 -13.61 -4.43 -2.76
CA VAL A 54 -13.18 -3.80 -1.50
C VAL A 54 -12.05 -2.81 -1.74
N LEU A 55 -11.04 -3.20 -2.53
CA LEU A 55 -9.94 -2.31 -2.92
C LEU A 55 -10.46 -1.05 -3.62
N ALA A 56 -11.38 -1.20 -4.57
CA ALA A 56 -11.99 -0.08 -5.29
C ALA A 56 -12.77 0.85 -4.34
N VAL A 57 -13.54 0.29 -3.39
CA VAL A 57 -14.26 1.08 -2.38
C VAL A 57 -13.28 1.84 -1.48
N VAL A 58 -12.20 1.19 -1.03
CA VAL A 58 -11.18 1.85 -0.20
C VAL A 58 -10.52 2.99 -0.96
N ILE A 59 -10.11 2.77 -2.21
CA ILE A 59 -9.52 3.81 -3.06
C ILE A 59 -10.50 4.98 -3.22
N ALA A 60 -11.78 4.70 -3.52
CA ALA A 60 -12.79 5.74 -3.68
C ALA A 60 -13.01 6.54 -2.40
N LEU A 61 -13.13 5.87 -1.25
CA LEU A 61 -13.28 6.54 0.05
C LEU A 61 -12.05 7.40 0.36
N VAL A 62 -10.84 6.85 0.22
CA VAL A 62 -9.60 7.59 0.46
C VAL A 62 -9.53 8.80 -0.47
N ALA A 63 -9.82 8.66 -1.75
CA ALA A 63 -9.84 9.77 -2.69
C ALA A 63 -10.82 10.86 -2.26
N ILE A 64 -12.06 10.51 -1.92
CA ILE A 64 -13.08 11.46 -1.45
C ILE A 64 -12.62 12.17 -0.17
N PHE A 65 -12.13 11.42 0.82
CA PHE A 65 -11.72 11.98 2.10
C PHE A 65 -10.46 12.85 1.99
N VAL A 66 -9.49 12.45 1.17
CA VAL A 66 -8.27 13.24 0.91
C VAL A 66 -8.62 14.53 0.20
N ILE A 67 -9.42 14.48 -0.86
CA ILE A 67 -9.84 15.67 -1.61
C ILE A 67 -10.67 16.61 -0.72
N ALA A 68 -11.70 16.08 -0.04
CA ALA A 68 -12.52 16.87 0.87
C ALA A 68 -11.71 17.45 2.04
N GLY A 69 -10.75 16.69 2.56
CA GLY A 69 -9.81 17.14 3.59
C GLY A 69 -8.88 18.24 3.10
N LEU A 70 -8.41 18.16 1.85
CA LEU A 70 -7.54 19.16 1.24
C LEU A 70 -8.24 20.51 1.07
N PHE A 71 -9.52 20.52 0.67
CA PHE A 71 -10.31 21.75 0.54
C PHE A 71 -10.71 22.38 1.89
N ARG A 72 -10.84 21.56 2.94
CA ARG A 72 -11.18 22.05 4.29
C ARG A 72 -9.95 22.46 5.11
N GLY A 73 -8.78 21.94 4.76
CA GLY A 73 -7.54 22.10 5.51
C GLY A 73 -6.60 23.17 4.95
N ASN A 74 -5.39 23.20 5.50
CA ASN A 74 -4.33 24.07 5.02
C ASN A 74 -3.60 23.45 3.83
N ILE A 75 -4.16 23.66 2.64
CA ILE A 75 -3.64 23.11 1.37
C ILE A 75 -2.17 23.47 1.13
N LYS A 76 -1.72 24.65 1.59
CA LYS A 76 -0.33 25.10 1.44
C LYS A 76 0.63 24.16 2.17
N ASN A 77 0.34 23.80 3.41
CA ASN A 77 1.18 22.88 4.18
C ASN A 77 1.18 21.47 3.59
N THR A 78 0.02 21.01 3.10
CA THR A 78 -0.07 19.71 2.42
C THR A 78 0.77 19.69 1.14
N ILE A 79 0.69 20.74 0.32
CA ILE A 79 1.52 20.88 -0.89
C ILE A 79 2.99 20.90 -0.53
N ILE A 80 3.40 21.67 0.49
CA ILE A 80 4.80 21.70 0.94
C ILE A 80 5.27 20.31 1.37
N GLY A 81 4.44 19.54 2.09
CA GLY A 81 4.76 18.16 2.47
C GLY A 81 4.90 17.21 1.28
N ILE A 82 4.01 17.33 0.28
CA ILE A 82 4.08 16.51 -0.93
C ILE A 82 5.33 16.86 -1.76
N VAL A 83 5.60 18.15 -1.95
CA VAL A 83 6.76 18.62 -2.71
C VAL A 83 8.05 18.24 -2.02
N SER A 84 8.16 18.40 -0.71
CA SER A 84 9.37 18.00 0.03
C SER A 84 9.61 16.49 -0.05
N PHE A 85 8.56 15.68 0.07
CA PHE A 85 8.66 14.24 -0.13
C PHE A 85 9.10 13.88 -1.56
N ALA A 86 8.49 14.51 -2.57
CA ALA A 86 8.85 14.29 -3.98
C ALA A 86 10.32 14.67 -4.26
N VAL A 87 10.83 15.73 -3.65
CA VAL A 87 12.25 16.11 -3.74
C VAL A 87 13.15 15.00 -3.18
N VAL A 88 12.80 14.41 -2.03
CA VAL A 88 13.60 13.30 -1.45
C VAL A 88 13.58 12.07 -2.37
N VAL A 89 12.42 11.72 -2.94
CA VAL A 89 12.30 10.63 -3.91
C VAL A 89 13.18 10.90 -5.13
N LEU A 90 13.14 12.11 -5.66
CA LEU A 90 13.92 12.50 -6.83
C LEU A 90 15.42 12.45 -6.56
N VAL A 91 15.87 12.98 -5.41
CA VAL A 91 17.28 12.86 -4.99
C VAL A 91 17.69 11.40 -4.84
N SER A 92 16.83 10.56 -4.27
CA SER A 92 17.12 9.14 -4.05
C SER A 92 17.22 8.36 -5.35
N TYR A 93 16.37 8.69 -6.32
CA TYR A 93 16.44 8.15 -7.67
C TYR A 93 17.73 8.57 -8.38
N LEU A 94 18.10 9.86 -8.33
CA LEU A 94 19.33 10.35 -8.97
C LEU A 94 20.62 9.78 -8.39
N VAL A 95 20.64 9.47 -7.09
CA VAL A 95 21.83 8.93 -6.40
C VAL A 95 21.96 7.41 -6.58
N THR A 96 20.84 6.72 -6.82
CA THR A 96 20.86 5.26 -7.01
C THR A 96 21.34 4.92 -8.43
N THR A 97 21.83 3.72 -8.65
CA THR A 97 22.03 3.15 -10.00
C THR A 97 21.50 1.72 -9.98
N GLY A 98 20.87 1.28 -11.06
CA GLY A 98 20.43 -0.11 -11.21
C GLY A 98 21.40 -0.89 -12.08
N THR A 99 21.97 -1.96 -11.53
CA THR A 99 22.65 -2.99 -12.32
C THR A 99 21.73 -4.20 -12.43
N GLN A 100 21.78 -4.91 -13.56
CA GLN A 100 21.01 -6.14 -13.71
C GLN A 100 21.51 -7.15 -12.66
N VAL A 101 20.58 -7.74 -11.92
CA VAL A 101 20.87 -8.83 -10.98
C VAL A 101 20.09 -10.07 -11.38
N THR A 102 20.80 -11.19 -11.40
CA THR A 102 20.21 -12.52 -11.52
C THR A 102 19.78 -13.02 -10.15
N THR A 103 18.50 -13.35 -10.03
CA THR A 103 17.91 -13.96 -8.83
C THR A 103 18.48 -15.36 -8.61
N ARG A 104 18.38 -15.86 -7.38
CA ARG A 104 18.86 -17.19 -6.98
C ARG A 104 18.16 -18.34 -7.72
N GLU A 105 16.95 -18.12 -8.24
CA GLU A 105 16.22 -19.01 -9.16
C GLU A 105 16.60 -18.85 -10.66
N GLY A 106 17.51 -17.93 -11.02
CA GLY A 106 17.97 -17.73 -12.40
C GLY A 106 17.23 -16.65 -13.19
N ASP A 107 16.18 -16.04 -12.63
CA ASP A 107 15.45 -14.93 -13.26
C ASP A 107 16.30 -13.66 -13.33
N ILE A 108 16.29 -13.01 -14.50
CA ILE A 108 17.01 -11.76 -14.74
C ILE A 108 16.09 -10.59 -14.35
N ILE A 109 16.43 -9.86 -13.27
CA ILE A 109 15.71 -8.64 -12.91
C ILE A 109 16.26 -7.47 -13.75
N SER A 110 15.37 -6.78 -14.44
CA SER A 110 15.73 -5.63 -15.27
C SER A 110 16.41 -4.53 -14.44
N ALA A 111 17.41 -3.86 -15.02
CA ALA A 111 18.14 -2.77 -14.36
C ALA A 111 17.20 -1.65 -13.86
N GLY A 112 16.08 -1.42 -14.56
CA GLY A 112 15.08 -0.42 -14.15
C GLY A 112 14.38 -0.81 -12.85
N THR A 113 13.94 -2.06 -12.71
CA THR A 113 13.31 -2.55 -11.47
C THR A 113 14.27 -2.45 -10.29
N VAL A 114 15.53 -2.87 -10.48
CA VAL A 114 16.58 -2.79 -9.45
C VAL A 114 16.83 -1.35 -9.03
N HIS A 115 16.86 -0.43 -10.01
CA HIS A 115 17.06 0.98 -9.76
C HIS A 115 15.93 1.59 -8.91
N TRP A 116 14.67 1.29 -9.21
CA TRP A 116 13.52 1.76 -8.42
C TRP A 116 13.51 1.20 -7.00
N VAL A 117 13.87 -0.06 -6.82
CA VAL A 117 13.98 -0.68 -5.49
C VAL A 117 15.11 -0.02 -4.68
N GLY A 118 16.28 0.18 -5.29
CA GLY A 118 17.40 0.88 -4.64
C GLY A 118 17.03 2.33 -4.28
N ALA A 119 16.35 3.04 -5.18
CA ALA A 119 15.90 4.40 -4.95
C ALA A 119 14.88 4.46 -3.79
N GLY A 120 14.01 3.47 -3.68
CA GLY A 120 13.08 3.32 -2.56
C GLY A 120 13.81 3.13 -1.22
N LEU A 121 14.84 2.29 -1.18
CA LEU A 121 15.66 2.06 0.00
C LEU A 121 16.43 3.34 0.42
N VAL A 122 17.08 4.01 -0.54
CA VAL A 122 17.80 5.27 -0.27
C VAL A 122 16.83 6.35 0.23
N CYS A 123 15.65 6.46 -0.37
CA CYS A 123 14.60 7.37 0.08
C CYS A 123 14.19 7.08 1.53
N PHE A 124 13.96 5.81 1.87
CA PHE A 124 13.64 5.39 3.22
C PHE A 124 14.74 5.78 4.21
N TYR A 125 16.02 5.53 3.88
CA TYR A 125 17.13 5.87 4.77
C TYR A 125 17.27 7.37 4.99
N ILE A 126 17.09 8.20 3.95
CA ILE A 126 17.12 9.66 4.08
C ILE A 126 15.99 10.14 5.00
N LEU A 127 14.75 9.67 4.77
CA LEU A 127 13.61 10.05 5.60
C LEU A 127 13.74 9.57 7.04
N ALA A 128 14.27 8.35 7.25
CA ALA A 128 14.51 7.81 8.59
C ALA A 128 15.54 8.67 9.34
N ALA A 129 16.65 9.04 8.69
CA ALA A 129 17.66 9.91 9.30
C ALA A 129 17.08 11.30 9.64
N LEU A 130 16.33 11.91 8.73
CA LEU A 130 15.65 13.19 8.97
C LEU A 130 14.65 13.10 10.13
N ALA A 131 13.90 11.99 10.23
CA ALA A 131 12.96 11.77 11.32
C ALA A 131 13.67 11.69 12.67
N ILE A 132 14.77 10.93 12.76
CA ILE A 132 15.57 10.82 13.98
C ILE A 132 16.11 12.19 14.39
N LEU A 133 16.70 12.94 13.45
CA LEU A 133 17.23 14.29 13.72
C LEU A 133 16.12 15.24 14.21
N ALA A 134 14.96 15.22 13.57
CA ALA A 134 13.82 16.04 13.98
C ALA A 134 13.32 15.68 15.38
N MET A 135 13.27 14.39 15.73
CA MET A 135 12.88 13.94 17.07
C MET A 135 13.89 14.35 18.13
N VAL A 136 15.19 14.19 17.87
CA VAL A 136 16.25 14.60 18.81
C VAL A 136 16.22 16.11 19.01
N PHE A 137 16.15 16.89 17.93
CA PHE A 137 16.09 18.35 18.01
C PHE A 137 14.85 18.84 18.78
N SER A 138 13.67 18.25 18.49
CA SER A 138 12.43 18.56 19.19
C SER A 138 12.52 18.19 20.68
N GLY A 139 13.08 17.03 21.00
CA GLY A 139 13.29 16.55 22.37
C GLY A 139 14.23 17.44 23.17
N VAL A 140 15.39 17.80 22.60
CA VAL A 140 16.38 18.69 23.24
C VAL A 140 15.79 20.09 23.44
N LYS A 141 15.12 20.65 22.42
CA LYS A 141 14.48 21.97 22.53
C LYS A 141 13.45 22.01 23.66
N LYS A 142 12.70 20.93 23.86
CA LYS A 142 11.70 20.80 24.92
C LYS A 142 12.29 20.60 26.34
N LEU A 143 13.56 20.20 26.43
CA LEU A 143 14.28 20.09 27.71
C LEU A 143 14.95 21.41 28.11
N ILE A 144 15.33 22.21 27.12
CA ILE A 144 16.02 23.50 27.33
C ILE A 144 15.02 24.67 27.47
N SER A 145 13.83 24.57 26.86
CA SER A 145 12.74 25.54 26.98
C SER A 145 11.62 25.03 27.86
#